data_AF-A0A1H8MF66-F1
#
_entry.id   AF-A0A1H8MF66-F1
#
_cell.length_a   1.000
_cell.length_b   1.000
_cell.length_c   1.000
_cell.angle_alpha   90.00
_cell.angle_beta   90.00
_cell.angle_gamma   90.00
#
_symmetry.space_group_name_H-M   'P 1'
#
loop_
_entity.id
_entity.type
_entity.pdbx_description
1 polymer ?
#
loop_
_entity_poly.entity_id
_entity_poly.type
_entity_poly.pdbx_seq_one_letter_code
_entity_poly.pdbx_strand_id
1 'polypeptide(L)'
;MTDATASGPVRVGERSLLGKLEGSVSWILLGLVGLLLPLLDDSYIGVIAQRAYIYWILSAGLNLVVGYAGQIAIGWVSMLTLGAYTTAALTAGTATDPWHPYLALIAGGVIGAAAGVIVGLPALRLRTFYFAMTTLGFATIVTQVALAWKSVTGGGVGTPGPVFPWPFDPGWGFYYFCFILAALATWMTANIASSRFGRALVAIRDAEVAAEASGIAKPRLLIAVFLFAGALGGVAGGLFASLQSYITPDAFTFEISVLFFIAILIGGRGSILGPALGTIILTALPEFAAPLVQWSTFLYAALLLVIVLVIPGGIADLLDYKNRRPLEQHREIVPRPDLLGRVLGGDGRSRGKSTIALRDIELHFGGVRAIDGLDLEVRSGEVHGLIGPNGSGKTTTLNVISGYYRPNAGQMTLDGAELPFALPHARAGYRISRTFQTPRLVGAASVLENVMIGGTVHGHGTFTESILALPRHRRDERHLKAAALQALATVGLESLAQVRADRLQHSELRFIEIARALMLKPAFLLLDEPAAGLSAEEIRRLGNLIKASSREGVGVLLVEHHADLIFDICDRVTVLNLGKTLAAGTPNEIRSHREVVSAYLGA
;
A
#
# COMPACT_ATOMS: atom_id res chain seq x y z
N MET A 1 8.19 -11.89 -57.76
CA MET A 1 6.72 -12.08 -57.84
C MET A 1 6.37 -13.11 -56.78
N THR A 2 5.72 -12.82 -55.66
CA THR A 2 4.90 -11.67 -55.26
C THR A 2 4.85 -11.61 -53.73
N ASP A 3 5.07 -10.40 -53.23
CA ASP A 3 4.65 -9.79 -51.96
C ASP A 3 3.80 -10.58 -50.95
N ALA A 4 4.21 -10.49 -49.69
CA ALA A 4 3.30 -10.36 -48.55
C ALA A 4 3.97 -9.56 -47.42
N THR A 5 4.10 -8.25 -47.65
CA THR A 5 4.31 -7.24 -46.62
C THR A 5 2.94 -6.86 -46.02
N ALA A 6 2.79 -6.93 -44.70
CA ALA A 6 1.94 -6.05 -43.87
C ALA A 6 1.83 -6.58 -42.42
N SER A 7 2.85 -6.38 -41.60
CA SER A 7 2.69 -6.37 -40.14
C SER A 7 2.01 -5.05 -39.75
N GLY A 8 0.69 -5.08 -39.65
CA GLY A 8 -0.10 -3.93 -39.20
C GLY A 8 0.27 -3.49 -37.78
N PRO A 9 0.10 -2.20 -37.43
CA PRO A 9 0.39 -1.70 -36.09
C PRO A 9 -0.52 -2.39 -35.07
N VAL A 10 0.08 -2.97 -34.03
CA VAL A 10 -0.62 -3.49 -32.86
C VAL A 10 -1.40 -2.33 -32.24
N ARG A 11 -2.71 -2.28 -32.52
CA ARG A 11 -3.62 -1.34 -31.87
C ARG A 11 -3.60 -1.65 -30.38
N VAL A 12 -3.05 -0.72 -29.60
CA VAL A 12 -3.20 -0.65 -28.15
C VAL A 12 -4.70 -0.77 -27.87
N GLY A 13 -5.10 -1.89 -27.27
CA GLY A 13 -6.51 -2.19 -27.01
C GLY A 13 -7.18 -1.04 -26.29
N GLU A 14 -8.02 -0.32 -27.03
CA GLU A 14 -9.00 0.58 -26.44
C GLU A 14 -9.79 -0.23 -25.41
N ARG A 15 -9.89 0.33 -24.21
CA ARG A 15 -10.72 -0.22 -23.15
C ARG A 15 -12.10 -0.54 -23.74
N SER A 16 -12.46 -1.82 -23.83
CA SER A 16 -13.84 -2.23 -24.07
C SER A 16 -14.73 -1.49 -23.07
N LEU A 17 -15.69 -0.71 -23.58
CA LEU A 17 -16.67 0.04 -22.79
C LEU A 17 -17.31 -0.82 -21.70
N LEU A 18 -17.49 -2.12 -21.96
CA LEU A 18 -18.05 -3.12 -21.06
C LEU A 18 -17.20 -3.34 -19.79
N GLY A 19 -15.87 -3.22 -19.87
CA GLY A 19 -14.99 -3.40 -18.72
C GLY A 19 -14.96 -2.20 -17.75
N LYS A 20 -15.26 -0.99 -18.23
CA LYS A 20 -15.55 0.17 -17.37
C LYS A 20 -16.97 0.10 -16.82
N LEU A 21 -17.89 -0.49 -17.56
CA LEU A 21 -19.30 -0.62 -17.18
C LEU A 21 -19.49 -1.59 -16.02
N GLU A 22 -18.81 -2.73 -15.92
CA GLU A 22 -19.06 -3.71 -14.84
C GLU A 22 -18.93 -3.17 -13.40
N GLY A 23 -17.83 -2.47 -13.08
CA GLY A 23 -17.70 -1.79 -11.78
C GLY A 23 -18.66 -0.62 -11.63
N SER A 24 -18.95 0.09 -12.73
CA SER A 24 -19.93 1.18 -12.76
C SER A 24 -21.36 0.69 -12.57
N VAL A 25 -21.70 -0.52 -13.01
CA VAL A 25 -23.03 -1.14 -12.89
C VAL A 25 -23.34 -1.43 -11.44
N SER A 26 -22.38 -1.94 -10.66
CA SER A 26 -22.57 -2.11 -9.21
C SER A 26 -22.78 -0.77 -8.49
N TRP A 27 -22.07 0.30 -8.87
CA TRP A 27 -22.29 1.65 -8.33
C TRP A 27 -23.65 2.23 -8.73
N ILE A 28 -24.05 2.06 -9.99
CA ILE A 28 -25.33 2.54 -10.51
C ILE A 28 -26.47 1.81 -9.81
N LEU A 29 -26.37 0.49 -9.63
CA LEU A 29 -27.39 -0.30 -8.96
C LEU A 29 -27.51 0.08 -7.49
N LEU A 30 -26.38 0.15 -6.77
CA LEU A 30 -26.37 0.56 -5.35
C LEU A 30 -26.89 2.00 -5.19
N GLY A 31 -26.51 2.89 -6.12
CA GLY A 31 -26.99 4.26 -6.16
C GLY A 31 -28.48 4.39 -6.46
N LEU A 32 -28.99 3.59 -7.40
CA LEU A 32 -30.39 3.56 -7.77
C LEU A 32 -31.26 3.03 -6.62
N VAL A 33 -30.84 1.93 -5.97
CA VAL A 33 -31.53 1.39 -4.79
C VAL A 33 -31.57 2.41 -3.67
N GLY A 34 -30.45 3.08 -3.38
CA GLY A 34 -30.41 4.15 -2.37
C GLY A 34 -31.23 5.40 -2.74
N LEU A 35 -31.45 5.68 -4.02
CA LEU A 35 -32.29 6.81 -4.41
C LEU A 35 -33.79 6.49 -4.34
N LEU A 36 -34.16 5.25 -4.66
CA LEU A 36 -35.54 4.79 -4.83
C LEU A 36 -36.14 4.16 -3.57
N LEU A 37 -35.33 3.80 -2.56
CA LEU A 37 -35.82 3.22 -1.30
C LEU A 37 -36.97 4.03 -0.64
N PRO A 38 -36.95 5.38 -0.64
CA PRO A 38 -38.02 6.17 -0.05
C PRO A 38 -39.39 6.01 -0.73
N LEU A 39 -39.43 5.48 -1.96
CA LEU A 39 -40.70 5.19 -2.65
C LEU A 39 -41.50 4.04 -2.02
N LEU A 40 -40.86 3.25 -1.15
CA LEU A 40 -41.54 2.20 -0.38
C LEU A 40 -42.40 2.78 0.76
N ASP A 41 -42.21 4.06 1.10
CA ASP A 41 -42.88 4.81 2.18
C ASP A 41 -42.91 4.09 3.54
N ASP A 42 -41.89 3.28 3.80
CA ASP A 42 -41.72 2.56 5.06
C ASP A 42 -40.67 3.25 5.94
N SER A 43 -41.14 3.95 6.97
CA SER A 43 -40.28 4.67 7.92
C SER A 43 -39.32 3.74 8.69
N TYR A 44 -39.68 2.48 8.92
CA TYR A 44 -38.85 1.49 9.62
C TYR A 44 -37.62 1.15 8.79
N ILE A 45 -37.84 0.82 7.51
CA ILE A 45 -36.77 0.55 6.55
C ILE A 45 -35.89 1.80 6.36
N GLY A 46 -36.50 2.99 6.37
CA GLY A 46 -35.77 4.27 6.32
C GLY A 46 -34.75 4.43 7.44
N VAL A 47 -35.10 4.09 8.69
CA VAL A 47 -34.20 4.16 9.86
C VAL A 47 -33.08 3.13 9.77
N ILE A 48 -33.38 1.89 9.35
CA ILE A 48 -32.37 0.84 9.15
C ILE A 48 -31.35 1.28 8.09
N ALA A 49 -31.82 1.83 6.98
CA ALA A 49 -30.96 2.30 5.92
C ALA A 49 -30.11 3.52 6.32
N GLN A 50 -30.68 4.47 7.07
CA GLN A 50 -29.92 5.57 7.68
C GLN A 50 -28.76 5.05 8.55
N ARG A 51 -29.04 4.07 9.43
CA ARG A 51 -28.02 3.42 10.25
C ARG A 51 -26.94 2.76 9.39
N ALA A 52 -27.35 2.03 8.35
CA ALA A 52 -26.42 1.38 7.44
C ALA A 52 -25.49 2.39 6.73
N TYR A 53 -26.02 3.55 6.28
CA TYR A 53 -25.22 4.60 5.65
C TYR A 53 -24.23 5.26 6.61
N ILE A 54 -24.63 5.49 7.86
CA ILE A 54 -23.74 6.02 8.89
C ILE A 54 -22.59 5.04 9.16
N TYR A 55 -22.90 3.76 9.30
CA TYR A 55 -21.90 2.71 9.50
C TYR A 55 -20.99 2.52 8.27
N TRP A 56 -21.55 2.72 7.07
CA TRP A 56 -20.79 2.74 5.83
C TRP A 56 -19.77 3.88 5.79
N ILE A 57 -20.13 5.12 6.16
CA ILE A 57 -19.19 6.25 6.22
C ILE A 57 -17.95 5.89 7.06
N LEU A 58 -18.18 5.36 8.27
CA LEU A 58 -17.10 4.94 9.17
C LEU A 58 -16.28 3.81 8.55
N SER A 59 -16.95 2.77 8.02
CA SER A 59 -16.29 1.58 7.47
C SER A 59 -15.51 1.89 6.20
N ALA A 60 -15.92 2.88 5.41
CA ALA A 60 -15.20 3.34 4.23
C ALA A 60 -13.81 3.90 4.61
N GLY A 61 -13.75 4.71 5.67
CA GLY A 61 -12.47 5.20 6.22
C GLY A 61 -11.65 4.09 6.86
N LEU A 62 -12.27 3.27 7.71
CA LEU A 62 -11.61 2.16 8.39
C LEU A 62 -11.05 1.11 7.42
N ASN A 63 -11.65 0.92 6.25
CA ASN A 63 -11.13 0.02 5.22
C ASN A 63 -9.77 0.49 4.65
N LEU A 64 -9.46 1.79 4.62
CA LEU A 64 -8.12 2.24 4.24
C LEU A 64 -7.07 1.81 5.28
N VAL A 65 -7.44 1.82 6.56
CA VAL A 65 -6.57 1.40 7.68
C VAL A 65 -6.42 -0.12 7.72
N VAL A 66 -7.54 -0.84 7.77
CA VAL A 66 -7.58 -2.30 7.96
C VAL A 66 -7.36 -3.04 6.63
N GLY A 67 -8.14 -2.67 5.62
CA GLY A 67 -8.13 -3.31 4.31
C GLY A 67 -6.86 -3.00 3.54
N TYR A 68 -6.54 -1.73 3.31
CA TYR A 68 -5.38 -1.35 2.48
C TYR A 68 -4.07 -1.38 3.26
N ALA A 69 -4.00 -0.78 4.45
CA ALA A 69 -2.76 -0.68 5.22
C ALA A 69 -2.44 -1.90 6.10
N GLY A 70 -3.39 -2.83 6.26
CA GLY A 70 -3.21 -4.05 7.05
C GLY A 70 -3.20 -3.87 8.56
N GLN A 71 -3.60 -2.70 9.06
CA GLN A 71 -3.58 -2.40 10.49
C GLN A 71 -4.87 -2.91 11.14
N ILE A 72 -4.78 -3.85 12.09
CA ILE A 72 -5.96 -4.39 12.79
C ILE A 72 -6.42 -3.36 13.84
N ALA A 73 -7.30 -2.44 13.45
CA ALA A 73 -7.87 -1.40 14.30
C ALA A 73 -9.27 -1.80 14.79
N ILE A 74 -9.36 -2.64 15.83
CA ILE A 74 -10.65 -3.15 16.32
C ILE A 74 -11.42 -2.07 17.08
N GLY A 75 -10.77 -1.29 17.96
CA GLY A 75 -11.43 -0.27 18.79
C GLY A 75 -11.83 1.01 18.07
N TRP A 76 -12.20 0.93 16.79
CA TRP A 76 -12.54 2.11 15.98
C TRP A 76 -13.89 2.74 16.33
N VAL A 77 -14.75 2.06 17.13
CA VAL A 77 -15.99 2.66 17.69
C VAL A 77 -15.69 3.93 18.48
N SER A 78 -14.48 4.06 19.04
CA SER A 78 -14.02 5.27 19.72
C SER A 78 -14.19 6.54 18.89
N MET A 79 -13.95 6.48 17.58
CA MET A 79 -14.15 7.63 16.67
C MET A 79 -15.62 7.98 16.53
N LEU A 80 -16.49 6.96 16.46
CA LEU A 80 -17.94 7.12 16.46
C LEU A 80 -18.41 7.79 17.77
N THR A 81 -17.93 7.31 18.92
CA THR A 81 -18.25 7.84 20.25
C THR A 81 -17.82 9.30 20.38
N LEU A 82 -16.56 9.61 20.03
CA LEU A 82 -16.04 10.99 20.11
C LEU A 82 -16.81 11.93 19.19
N GLY A 83 -17.09 11.52 17.96
CA GLY A 83 -17.87 12.31 17.01
C GLY A 83 -19.30 12.57 17.49
N ALA A 84 -19.95 11.55 18.04
CA ALA A 84 -21.31 11.62 18.56
C ALA A 84 -21.41 12.60 19.73
N TYR A 85 -20.56 12.44 20.75
CA TYR A 85 -20.55 13.31 21.92
C TYR A 85 -20.08 14.73 21.61
N THR A 86 -19.09 14.90 20.73
CA THR A 86 -18.63 16.24 20.31
C THR A 86 -19.77 17.00 19.63
N THR A 87 -20.44 16.36 18.68
CA THR A 87 -21.54 17.01 17.94
C THR A 87 -22.70 17.32 18.87
N ALA A 88 -23.13 16.35 19.69
CA ALA A 88 -24.25 16.51 20.62
C ALA A 88 -23.98 17.58 21.69
N ALA A 89 -22.81 17.57 22.33
CA ALA A 89 -22.45 18.54 23.37
C ALA A 89 -22.37 19.98 22.84
N LEU A 90 -21.82 20.16 21.63
CA LEU A 90 -21.75 21.48 20.99
C LEU A 90 -23.13 22.00 20.58
N THR A 91 -24.03 21.13 20.08
CA THR A 91 -25.40 21.56 19.74
C THR A 91 -26.29 21.77 20.97
N ALA A 92 -26.12 20.97 22.02
CA ALA A 92 -26.88 21.08 23.26
C ALA A 92 -26.44 22.29 24.12
N GLY A 93 -25.27 22.85 23.81
CA GLY A 93 -24.70 23.96 24.58
C GLY A 93 -24.17 23.54 25.96
N THR A 94 -23.82 22.26 26.15
CA THR A 94 -23.32 21.76 27.45
C THR A 94 -21.85 22.11 27.69
N ALA A 95 -21.07 22.32 26.61
CA ALA A 95 -19.66 22.69 26.68
C ALA A 95 -19.40 24.18 26.40
N THR A 96 -20.17 24.78 25.50
CA THR A 96 -20.06 26.18 25.05
C THR A 96 -21.45 26.69 24.71
N ASP A 97 -21.57 27.94 24.22
CA ASP A 97 -22.81 28.38 23.58
C ASP A 97 -23.24 27.39 22.48
N PRO A 98 -24.55 27.19 22.23
CA PRO A 98 -25.04 26.23 21.23
C PRO A 98 -24.53 26.54 19.83
N TRP A 99 -23.89 25.56 19.20
CA TRP A 99 -23.42 25.66 17.81
C TRP A 99 -24.49 25.20 16.82
N HIS A 100 -24.41 25.71 15.60
CA HIS A 100 -25.20 25.20 14.50
C HIS A 100 -24.83 23.72 14.22
N PRO A 101 -25.80 22.79 14.04
CA PRO A 101 -25.55 21.35 13.87
C PRO A 101 -24.50 20.98 12.81
N TYR A 102 -24.48 21.65 11.65
CA TYR A 102 -23.44 21.43 10.63
C TYR A 102 -22.02 21.79 11.10
N LEU A 103 -21.85 22.87 11.85
CA LEU A 103 -20.53 23.25 12.40
C LEU A 103 -20.10 22.28 13.50
N ALA A 104 -21.04 21.84 14.33
CA ALA A 104 -20.81 20.82 15.34
C ALA A 104 -20.40 19.47 14.69
N LEU A 105 -21.00 19.10 13.55
CA LEU A 105 -20.64 17.90 12.80
C LEU A 105 -19.22 17.98 12.24
N ILE A 106 -18.82 19.14 11.70
CA ILE A 106 -17.44 19.38 11.23
C ILE A 106 -16.46 19.28 12.42
N ALA A 107 -16.80 19.87 13.57
CA ALA A 107 -16.00 19.75 14.78
C ALA A 107 -15.86 18.30 15.24
N GLY A 108 -16.94 17.51 15.19
CA GLY A 108 -16.90 16.06 15.43
C GLY A 108 -15.95 15.33 14.48
N GLY A 109 -15.94 15.68 13.20
CA GLY A 109 -14.95 15.19 12.23
C GLY A 109 -13.51 15.59 12.59
N VAL A 110 -13.26 16.84 12.99
CA VAL A 110 -11.92 17.31 13.39
C VAL A 110 -11.41 16.59 14.64
N ILE A 111 -12.26 16.42 15.66
CA ILE A 111 -11.91 15.66 16.87
C ILE A 111 -11.64 14.19 16.52
N GLY A 112 -12.49 13.58 15.67
CA GLY A 112 -12.25 12.23 15.16
C GLY A 112 -10.92 12.11 14.42
N ALA A 113 -10.55 13.11 13.62
CA ALA A 113 -9.28 13.13 12.89
C ALA A 113 -8.07 13.17 13.84
N ALA A 114 -8.12 14.05 14.84
CA ALA A 114 -7.07 14.16 15.86
C ALA A 114 -6.94 12.86 16.69
N ALA A 115 -8.07 12.32 17.14
CA ALA A 115 -8.10 11.06 17.87
C ALA A 115 -7.61 9.88 17.01
N GLY A 116 -7.95 9.85 15.72
CA GLY A 116 -7.47 8.85 14.78
C GLY A 116 -5.94 8.83 14.71
N VAL A 117 -5.29 10.00 14.67
CA VAL A 117 -3.83 10.10 14.73
C VAL A 117 -3.28 9.59 16.06
N ILE A 118 -3.87 9.99 17.20
CA ILE A 118 -3.45 9.55 18.53
C ILE A 118 -3.48 8.02 18.62
N VAL A 119 -4.58 7.40 18.18
CA VAL A 119 -4.74 5.94 18.15
C VAL A 119 -3.77 5.29 17.15
N GLY A 120 -3.47 5.96 16.04
CA GLY A 120 -2.59 5.47 14.99
C GLY A 120 -1.08 5.54 15.32
N LEU A 121 -0.65 6.40 16.25
CA LEU A 121 0.77 6.55 16.62
C LEU A 121 1.41 5.23 17.09
N PRO A 122 0.77 4.42 17.98
CA PRO A 122 1.24 3.09 18.33
C PRO A 122 1.45 2.14 17.14
N ALA A 123 0.65 2.28 16.07
CA ALA A 123 0.76 1.45 14.85
C ALA A 123 2.12 1.60 14.14
N LEU A 124 2.83 2.70 14.41
CA LEU A 124 4.14 2.97 13.82
C LEU A 124 5.26 2.13 14.44
N ARG A 125 5.03 1.56 15.63
CA ARG A 125 6.06 0.83 16.40
C ARG A 125 5.66 -0.58 16.80
N LEU A 126 4.35 -0.82 16.95
CA LEU A 126 3.82 -2.09 17.46
C LEU A 126 3.53 -3.08 16.33
N ARG A 127 3.68 -4.38 16.63
CA ARG A 127 3.16 -5.44 15.75
C ARG A 127 1.63 -5.45 15.78
N THR A 128 1.03 -6.00 14.73
CA THR A 128 -0.40 -5.93 14.44
C THR A 128 -1.33 -6.31 15.61
N PHE A 129 -1.00 -7.34 16.38
CA PHE A 129 -1.81 -7.75 17.55
C PHE A 129 -1.75 -6.74 18.71
N TYR A 130 -0.59 -6.19 19.01
CA TYR A 130 -0.44 -5.17 20.06
C TYR A 130 -1.13 -3.86 19.67
N PHE A 131 -1.13 -3.53 18.38
CA PHE A 131 -1.89 -2.40 17.87
C PHE A 131 -3.40 -2.60 18.10
N ALA A 132 -3.96 -3.78 17.79
CA ALA A 132 -5.36 -4.09 18.05
C ALA A 132 -5.75 -3.89 19.53
N MET A 133 -4.95 -4.43 20.46
CA MET A 133 -5.15 -4.24 21.89
C MET A 133 -5.11 -2.78 22.32
N THR A 134 -4.20 -1.98 21.73
CA THR A 134 -4.09 -0.55 22.02
C THR A 134 -5.33 0.21 21.55
N THR A 135 -5.86 -0.11 20.36
CA THR A 135 -7.10 0.50 19.86
C THR A 135 -8.30 0.15 20.75
N LEU A 136 -8.37 -1.09 21.25
CA LEU A 136 -9.42 -1.52 22.16
C LEU A 136 -9.34 -0.79 23.50
N GLY A 137 -8.14 -0.68 24.08
CA GLY A 137 -7.91 0.08 25.30
C GLY A 137 -8.31 1.55 25.14
N PHE A 138 -8.00 2.16 23.98
CA PHE A 138 -8.45 3.52 23.67
C PHE A 138 -9.98 3.63 23.61
N ALA A 139 -10.67 2.67 22.99
CA ALA A 139 -12.12 2.64 22.97
C ALA A 139 -12.72 2.57 24.39
N THR A 140 -12.15 1.73 25.26
CA THR A 140 -12.54 1.68 26.67
C THR A 140 -12.29 3.01 27.39
N ILE A 141 -11.14 3.66 27.16
CA ILE A 141 -10.85 4.96 27.76
C ILE A 141 -11.90 5.99 27.33
N VAL A 142 -12.21 6.08 26.04
CA VAL A 142 -13.19 7.03 25.51
C VAL A 142 -14.57 6.81 26.12
N THR A 143 -15.05 5.57 26.21
CA THR A 143 -16.37 5.28 26.78
C THR A 143 -16.42 5.56 28.29
N GLN A 144 -15.36 5.26 29.04
CA GLN A 144 -15.27 5.57 30.47
C GLN A 144 -15.19 7.08 30.72
N VAL A 145 -14.46 7.82 29.89
CA VAL A 145 -14.43 9.30 29.96
C VAL A 145 -15.82 9.87 29.66
N ALA A 146 -16.50 9.36 28.64
CA ALA A 146 -17.86 9.79 28.31
C ALA A 146 -18.84 9.50 29.46
N LEU A 147 -18.68 8.40 30.18
CA LEU A 147 -19.49 8.05 31.35
C LEU A 147 -19.19 8.94 32.56
N ALA A 148 -17.91 9.26 32.80
CA ALA A 148 -17.48 10.04 33.96
C ALA A 148 -17.72 11.56 33.80
N TRP A 149 -17.68 12.10 32.58
CA TRP A 149 -17.69 13.55 32.31
C TRP A 149 -19.10 14.17 32.29
N LYS A 150 -19.78 14.11 33.43
CA LYS A 150 -21.20 14.52 33.59
C LYS A 150 -21.52 15.92 33.06
N SER A 151 -20.62 16.89 33.19
CA SER A 151 -20.88 18.28 32.79
C SER A 151 -21.02 18.47 31.28
N VAL A 152 -20.35 17.64 30.46
CA VAL A 152 -20.34 17.78 29.00
C VAL A 152 -21.20 16.72 28.33
N THR A 153 -21.09 15.47 28.76
CA THR A 153 -21.76 14.32 28.12
C THR A 153 -23.07 13.94 28.78
N GLY A 154 -23.40 14.51 29.95
CA GLY A 154 -24.48 14.04 30.81
C GLY A 154 -24.15 12.74 31.56
N GLY A 155 -22.97 12.17 31.36
CA GLY A 155 -22.54 10.90 31.96
C GLY A 155 -23.50 9.77 31.62
N GLY A 156 -23.90 8.98 32.62
CA GLY A 156 -24.87 7.89 32.43
C GLY A 156 -26.29 8.35 32.10
N VAL A 157 -26.62 9.62 32.32
CA VAL A 157 -27.93 10.18 31.93
C VAL A 157 -27.97 10.46 30.43
N GLY A 158 -26.81 10.64 29.77
CA GLY A 158 -26.73 10.92 28.34
C GLY A 158 -27.00 12.38 27.97
N THR A 159 -26.92 12.65 26.66
CA THR A 159 -27.13 13.98 26.07
C THR A 159 -28.10 13.89 24.88
N PRO A 160 -28.96 14.90 24.66
CA PRO A 160 -29.80 14.92 23.47
C PRO A 160 -28.95 14.99 22.19
N GLY A 161 -29.39 14.27 21.16
CA GLY A 161 -28.79 14.29 19.85
C GLY A 161 -29.07 15.59 19.08
N PRO A 162 -28.21 15.97 18.13
CA PRO A 162 -28.44 17.14 17.29
C PRO A 162 -29.64 16.93 16.36
N VAL A 163 -30.45 17.97 16.19
CA VAL A 163 -31.51 18.01 15.18
C VAL A 163 -31.06 18.93 14.05
N PHE A 164 -30.92 18.39 12.84
CA PHE A 164 -30.56 19.19 11.68
C PHE A 164 -31.78 19.98 11.18
N PRO A 165 -31.57 21.22 10.69
CA PRO A 165 -32.66 22.00 10.11
C PRO A 165 -33.07 21.44 8.73
N TRP A 166 -34.24 21.86 8.27
CA TRP A 166 -34.73 21.59 6.91
C TRP A 166 -33.65 21.99 5.88
N PRO A 167 -33.39 21.16 4.83
CA PRO A 167 -34.15 19.99 4.39
C PRO A 167 -33.66 18.64 4.96
N PHE A 168 -32.80 18.64 5.98
CA PHE A 168 -32.17 17.43 6.52
C PHE A 168 -32.64 17.08 7.93
N ASP A 169 -33.84 17.55 8.30
CA ASP A 169 -34.54 17.15 9.51
C ASP A 169 -34.83 15.63 9.51
N PRO A 170 -35.05 15.04 10.71
CA PRO A 170 -35.27 13.60 10.84
C PRO A 170 -36.37 13.06 9.91
N GLY A 171 -36.08 11.98 9.19
CA GLY A 171 -36.97 11.40 8.18
C GLY A 171 -36.24 11.18 6.85
N TRP A 172 -36.95 11.33 5.73
CA TRP A 172 -36.39 11.11 4.39
C TRP A 172 -35.36 12.18 3.97
N GLY A 173 -35.45 13.40 4.51
CA GLY A 173 -34.42 14.42 4.34
C GLY A 173 -33.07 13.97 4.90
N PHE A 174 -33.06 13.57 6.18
CA PHE A 174 -31.88 13.01 6.84
C PHE A 174 -31.37 11.70 6.19
N TYR A 175 -32.27 10.88 5.65
CA TYR A 175 -31.91 9.71 4.84
C TYR A 175 -31.04 10.08 3.64
N TYR A 176 -31.48 11.05 2.81
CA TYR A 176 -30.70 11.50 1.66
C TYR A 176 -29.39 12.15 2.09
N PHE A 177 -29.38 12.88 3.21
CA PHE A 177 -28.16 13.46 3.77
C PHE A 177 -27.12 12.39 4.10
N CYS A 178 -27.51 11.35 4.85
CA CYS A 178 -26.64 10.22 5.19
C CYS A 178 -26.16 9.48 3.93
N PHE A 179 -27.05 9.24 2.97
CA PHE A 179 -26.71 8.57 1.71
C PHE A 179 -25.69 9.36 0.89
N ILE A 180 -25.88 10.67 0.72
CA ILE A 180 -24.96 11.54 -0.01
C ILE A 180 -23.58 11.55 0.67
N LEU A 181 -23.52 11.63 2.00
CA LEU A 181 -22.27 11.59 2.73
C LEU A 181 -21.58 10.22 2.64
N ALA A 182 -22.32 9.12 2.64
CA ALA A 182 -21.79 7.77 2.43
C ALA A 182 -21.22 7.60 1.01
N ALA A 183 -21.95 8.08 0.00
CA ALA A 183 -21.48 8.10 -1.39
C ALA A 183 -20.23 8.98 -1.55
N LEU A 184 -20.20 10.16 -0.91
CA LEU A 184 -19.04 11.06 -0.92
C LEU A 184 -17.83 10.44 -0.23
N ALA A 185 -18.00 9.89 0.97
CA ALA A 185 -16.94 9.20 1.71
C ALA A 185 -16.34 8.07 0.88
N THR A 186 -17.20 7.33 0.17
CA THR A 186 -16.78 6.24 -0.70
C THR A 186 -16.08 6.71 -1.97
N TRP A 187 -16.56 7.79 -2.59
CA TRP A 187 -15.86 8.42 -3.70
C TRP A 187 -14.46 8.89 -3.28
N MET A 188 -14.34 9.53 -2.10
CA MET A 188 -13.06 9.97 -1.54
C MET A 188 -12.09 8.80 -1.27
N THR A 189 -12.57 7.73 -0.64
CA THR A 189 -11.75 6.55 -0.35
C THR A 189 -11.40 5.77 -1.62
N ALA A 190 -12.30 5.72 -2.62
CA ALA A 190 -12.04 5.15 -3.95
C ALA A 190 -10.92 5.89 -4.68
N ASN A 191 -10.91 7.22 -4.61
CA ASN A 191 -9.86 8.03 -5.22
C ASN A 191 -8.50 7.78 -4.54
N ILE A 192 -8.46 7.68 -3.20
CA ILE A 192 -7.24 7.29 -2.48
C ILE A 192 -6.81 5.88 -2.89
N ALA A 193 -7.73 4.91 -2.86
CA ALA A 193 -7.46 3.50 -3.18
C ALA A 193 -6.89 3.29 -4.59
N SER A 194 -7.42 4.01 -5.57
CA SER A 194 -6.95 3.95 -6.97
C SER A 194 -5.69 4.78 -7.25
N SER A 195 -5.24 5.59 -6.29
CA SER A 195 -4.05 6.41 -6.40
C SER A 195 -2.75 5.67 -6.03
N ARG A 196 -1.62 6.33 -6.24
CA ARG A 196 -0.32 5.92 -5.69
C ARG A 196 -0.34 5.71 -4.18
N PHE A 197 -1.17 6.44 -3.42
CA PHE A 197 -1.26 6.27 -1.97
C PHE A 197 -1.95 4.96 -1.61
N GLY A 198 -3.03 4.59 -2.32
CA GLY A 198 -3.67 3.28 -2.17
C GLY A 198 -2.70 2.14 -2.46
N ARG A 199 -2.00 2.20 -3.59
CA ARG A 199 -0.95 1.20 -3.92
C ARG A 199 0.16 1.15 -2.88
N ALA A 200 0.59 2.30 -2.36
CA ALA A 200 1.60 2.38 -1.31
C ALA A 200 1.12 1.78 0.02
N LEU A 201 -0.16 1.93 0.39
CA LEU A 201 -0.74 1.29 1.58
C LEU A 201 -0.71 -0.24 1.45
N VAL A 202 -1.14 -0.76 0.30
CA VAL A 202 -1.09 -2.21 0.04
C VAL A 202 0.36 -2.72 0.02
N ALA A 203 1.28 -1.92 -0.54
CA ALA A 203 2.70 -2.24 -0.51
C ALA A 203 3.26 -2.31 0.93
N ILE A 204 2.89 -1.38 1.82
CA ILE A 204 3.27 -1.43 3.24
C ILE A 204 2.73 -2.70 3.91
N ARG A 205 1.51 -3.12 3.56
CA ARG A 205 0.87 -4.30 4.12
C ARG A 205 1.55 -5.61 3.67
N ASP A 206 1.76 -5.77 2.36
CA ASP A 206 2.14 -7.07 1.77
C ASP A 206 3.65 -7.18 1.48
N ALA A 207 4.34 -6.05 1.28
CA ALA A 207 5.73 -6.00 0.83
C ALA A 207 6.48 -4.78 1.41
N GLU A 208 6.46 -4.62 2.74
CA GLU A 208 6.98 -3.44 3.47
C GLU A 208 8.39 -3.02 3.01
N VAL A 209 9.31 -3.98 2.93
CA VAL A 209 10.70 -3.74 2.53
C VAL A 209 10.80 -3.15 1.12
N ALA A 210 10.00 -3.64 0.16
CA ALA A 210 9.96 -3.09 -1.19
C ALA A 210 9.30 -1.72 -1.26
N ALA A 211 8.29 -1.46 -0.42
CA ALA A 211 7.66 -0.15 -0.32
C ALA A 211 8.68 0.90 0.14
N GLU A 212 9.44 0.58 1.19
CA GLU A 212 10.48 1.47 1.70
C GLU A 212 11.60 1.69 0.66
N ALA A 213 12.09 0.64 0.01
CA ALA A 213 13.11 0.79 -1.05
C ALA A 213 12.62 1.62 -2.25
N SER A 214 11.31 1.69 -2.47
CA SER A 214 10.67 2.54 -3.50
C SER A 214 10.43 3.98 -3.04
N GLY A 215 10.86 4.36 -1.82
CA GLY A 215 10.76 5.70 -1.28
C GLY A 215 9.46 6.00 -0.51
N ILE A 216 8.69 4.98 -0.15
CA ILE A 216 7.45 5.17 0.61
C ILE A 216 7.77 5.30 2.10
N ALA A 217 7.47 6.48 2.66
CA ALA A 217 7.60 6.73 4.10
C ALA A 217 6.36 6.21 4.85
N LYS A 218 6.43 4.99 5.40
CA LYS A 218 5.35 4.36 6.19
C LYS A 218 4.73 5.30 7.24
N PRO A 219 5.50 6.00 8.09
CA PRO A 219 4.92 6.87 9.13
C PRO A 219 4.04 8.00 8.55
N ARG A 220 4.52 8.68 7.51
CA ARG A 220 3.79 9.80 6.90
C ARG A 220 2.46 9.34 6.30
N LEU A 221 2.49 8.19 5.61
CA LEU A 221 1.31 7.66 4.94
C LEU A 221 0.28 7.11 5.94
N LEU A 222 0.71 6.38 6.97
CA LEU A 222 -0.19 5.88 8.01
C LEU A 222 -0.85 7.04 8.77
N ILE A 223 -0.11 8.08 9.16
CA ILE A 223 -0.68 9.26 9.84
C ILE A 223 -1.77 9.92 8.97
N ALA A 224 -1.51 10.12 7.67
CA ALA A 224 -2.48 10.72 6.76
C ALA A 224 -3.78 9.90 6.65
N VAL A 225 -3.66 8.58 6.58
CA VAL A 225 -4.81 7.67 6.52
C VAL A 225 -5.56 7.61 7.84
N PHE A 226 -4.87 7.56 8.98
CA PHE A 226 -5.51 7.58 10.30
C PHE A 226 -6.25 8.89 10.56
N LEU A 227 -5.68 10.04 10.14
CA LEU A 227 -6.34 11.34 10.20
C LEU A 227 -7.63 11.33 9.37
N PHE A 228 -7.57 10.86 8.13
CA PHE A 228 -8.74 10.84 7.25
C PHE A 228 -9.82 9.83 7.70
N ALA A 229 -9.42 8.62 8.09
CA ALA A 229 -10.33 7.60 8.60
C ALA A 229 -10.97 8.01 9.94
N GLY A 230 -10.22 8.69 10.80
CA GLY A 230 -10.72 9.27 12.04
C GLY A 230 -11.75 10.37 11.77
N ALA A 231 -11.50 11.22 10.77
CA ALA A 231 -12.45 12.25 10.36
C ALA A 231 -13.80 11.67 9.91
N LEU A 232 -13.76 10.63 9.07
CA LEU A 232 -14.98 9.92 8.64
C LEU A 232 -15.69 9.24 9.82
N GLY A 233 -14.94 8.65 10.76
CA GLY A 233 -15.50 8.08 11.98
C GLY A 233 -16.18 9.13 12.87
N GLY A 234 -15.59 10.32 13.00
CA GLY A 234 -16.16 11.44 13.75
C GLY A 234 -17.44 11.99 13.10
N VAL A 235 -17.45 12.16 11.77
CA VAL A 235 -18.65 12.56 11.03
C VAL A 235 -19.75 11.52 11.17
N ALA A 236 -19.43 10.23 11.03
CA ALA A 236 -20.39 9.15 11.25
C ALA A 236 -20.96 9.20 12.68
N GLY A 237 -20.13 9.51 13.68
CA GLY A 237 -20.56 9.69 15.06
C GLY A 237 -21.60 10.80 15.23
N GLY A 238 -21.36 11.97 14.65
CA GLY A 238 -22.30 13.09 14.70
C GLY A 238 -23.63 12.82 13.98
N LEU A 239 -23.62 12.02 12.92
CA LEU A 239 -24.86 11.55 12.28
C LEU A 239 -25.58 10.49 13.12
N PHE A 240 -24.82 9.57 13.73
CA PHE A 240 -25.35 8.55 14.64
C PHE A 240 -26.08 9.18 15.83
N ALA A 241 -25.48 10.25 16.38
CA ALA A 241 -26.06 11.08 17.42
C ALA A 241 -27.45 11.61 17.05
N SER A 242 -27.63 12.10 15.83
CA SER A 242 -28.90 12.60 15.33
C SER A 242 -29.93 11.48 15.17
N LEU A 243 -29.51 10.34 14.60
CA LEU A 243 -30.38 9.18 14.40
C LEU A 243 -30.93 8.62 15.72
N GLN A 244 -30.10 8.56 16.76
CA GLN A 244 -30.51 7.99 18.04
C GLN A 244 -31.39 8.94 18.88
N SER A 245 -31.46 10.24 18.52
CA SER A 245 -32.15 11.34 19.23
C SER A 245 -31.66 11.60 20.67
N TYR A 246 -31.10 10.61 21.34
CA TYR A 246 -30.56 10.69 22.69
C TYR A 246 -29.42 9.69 22.86
N ILE A 247 -28.27 10.13 23.36
CA ILE A 247 -27.03 9.35 23.33
C ILE A 247 -26.58 9.04 24.74
N THR A 248 -26.33 7.77 25.00
CA THR A 248 -25.79 7.26 26.27
C THR A 248 -24.52 6.44 26.02
N PRO A 249 -23.59 6.31 27.00
CA PRO A 249 -22.29 5.67 26.77
C PRO A 249 -22.40 4.18 26.39
N ASP A 250 -23.45 3.50 26.84
CA ASP A 250 -23.77 2.10 26.53
C ASP A 250 -24.19 1.87 25.07
N ALA A 251 -24.53 2.93 24.32
CA ALA A 251 -24.77 2.82 22.88
C ALA A 251 -23.50 2.48 22.07
N PHE A 252 -22.31 2.62 22.66
CA PHE A 252 -21.02 2.42 21.98
C PHE A 252 -20.30 1.18 22.51
N THR A 253 -20.72 0.01 22.05
CA THR A 253 -20.22 -1.25 22.57
C THR A 253 -19.07 -1.84 21.76
N PHE A 254 -18.41 -2.86 22.34
CA PHE A 254 -17.38 -3.63 21.65
C PHE A 254 -17.96 -4.44 20.48
N GLU A 255 -19.20 -4.90 20.58
CA GLU A 255 -19.88 -5.63 19.50
C GLU A 255 -19.99 -4.77 18.23
N ILE A 256 -20.27 -3.46 18.36
CA ILE A 256 -20.30 -2.52 17.24
C ILE A 256 -18.91 -2.35 16.62
N SER A 257 -17.85 -2.29 17.44
CA SER A 257 -16.47 -2.30 16.94
C SER A 257 -16.17 -3.51 16.07
N VAL A 258 -16.55 -4.70 16.57
CA VAL A 258 -16.37 -5.96 15.87
C VAL A 258 -17.21 -6.00 14.59
N LEU A 259 -18.44 -5.46 14.61
CA LEU A 259 -19.29 -5.35 13.42
C LEU A 259 -18.59 -4.56 12.29
N PHE A 260 -17.96 -3.42 12.58
CA PHE A 260 -17.23 -2.66 11.55
C PHE A 260 -16.05 -3.44 10.97
N PHE A 261 -15.31 -4.13 11.83
CA PHE A 261 -14.20 -4.97 11.40
C PHE A 261 -14.67 -6.12 10.49
N ILE A 262 -15.76 -6.81 10.89
CA ILE A 262 -16.33 -7.90 10.12
C ILE A 262 -16.97 -7.40 8.82
N ALA A 263 -17.60 -6.22 8.81
CA ALA A 263 -18.15 -5.61 7.60
C ALA A 263 -17.07 -5.46 6.52
N ILE A 264 -15.88 -5.02 6.89
CA ILE A 264 -14.73 -4.89 5.99
C ILE A 264 -14.23 -6.26 5.53
N LEU A 265 -14.18 -7.24 6.43
CA LEU A 265 -13.74 -8.60 6.10
C LEU A 265 -14.70 -9.29 5.11
N ILE A 266 -16.01 -9.27 5.40
CA ILE A 266 -17.08 -9.83 4.57
C ILE A 266 -17.16 -9.11 3.23
N GLY A 267 -17.09 -7.78 3.24
CA GLY A 267 -17.09 -6.98 2.03
C GLY A 267 -15.91 -7.29 1.10
N GLY A 268 -14.80 -7.74 1.67
CA GLY A 268 -13.54 -8.01 0.97
C GLY A 268 -12.51 -6.95 1.33
N ARG A 269 -11.44 -7.38 2.03
CA ARG A 269 -10.36 -6.51 2.48
C ARG A 269 -9.67 -5.82 1.29
N GLY A 270 -9.58 -4.49 1.32
CA GLY A 270 -8.93 -3.73 0.26
C GLY A 270 -9.77 -3.60 -1.02
N SER A 271 -11.08 -3.86 -0.94
CA SER A 271 -12.03 -3.54 -1.99
C SER A 271 -12.70 -2.18 -1.74
N ILE A 272 -13.06 -1.47 -2.79
CA ILE A 272 -13.71 -0.15 -2.67
C ILE A 272 -15.19 -0.31 -2.29
N LEU A 273 -15.88 -1.29 -2.86
CA LEU A 273 -17.31 -1.56 -2.63
C LEU A 273 -17.58 -2.42 -1.39
N GLY A 274 -16.59 -3.17 -0.91
CA GLY A 274 -16.76 -4.10 0.21
C GLY A 274 -17.36 -3.47 1.46
N PRO A 275 -16.86 -2.33 1.95
CA PRO A 275 -17.42 -1.69 3.14
C PRO A 275 -18.89 -1.33 3.00
N ALA A 276 -19.33 -0.90 1.80
CA ALA A 276 -20.73 -0.58 1.53
C ALA A 276 -21.61 -1.83 1.67
N LEU A 277 -21.26 -2.88 0.93
CA LEU A 277 -22.01 -4.14 0.93
C LEU A 277 -21.98 -4.81 2.30
N GLY A 278 -20.81 -4.88 2.93
CA GLY A 278 -20.63 -5.50 4.24
C GLY A 278 -21.42 -4.79 5.33
N THR A 279 -21.44 -3.45 5.35
CA THR A 279 -22.23 -2.70 6.35
C THR A 279 -23.73 -2.80 6.10
N ILE A 280 -24.19 -2.71 4.85
CA ILE A 280 -25.60 -2.86 4.51
C ILE A 280 -26.09 -4.25 4.88
N ILE A 281 -25.36 -5.30 4.50
CA ILE A 281 -25.70 -6.69 4.82
C ILE A 281 -25.72 -6.90 6.34
N LEU A 282 -24.66 -6.52 7.06
CA LEU A 282 -24.59 -6.76 8.50
C LEU A 282 -25.58 -5.91 9.32
N THR A 283 -26.03 -4.76 8.80
CA THR A 283 -27.05 -3.94 9.46
C THR A 283 -28.45 -4.49 9.20
N ALA A 284 -28.74 -4.99 7.99
CA ALA A 284 -30.05 -5.54 7.65
C ALA A 284 -30.22 -7.00 8.13
N LEU A 285 -29.14 -7.76 8.26
CA LEU A 285 -29.19 -9.19 8.57
C LEU A 285 -29.91 -9.53 9.89
N PRO A 286 -29.67 -8.83 11.02
CA PRO A 286 -30.38 -9.10 12.26
C PRO A 286 -31.90 -8.97 12.13
N GLU A 287 -32.39 -8.08 11.26
CA GLU A 287 -33.82 -7.86 11.03
C GLU A 287 -34.50 -9.07 10.39
N PHE A 288 -33.79 -9.76 9.49
CA PHE A 288 -34.29 -11.02 8.91
C PHE A 288 -34.27 -12.19 9.90
N ALA A 289 -33.38 -12.14 10.90
CA ALA A 289 -33.30 -13.15 11.95
C ALA A 289 -34.24 -12.86 13.14
N ALA A 290 -34.72 -11.63 13.27
CA ALA A 290 -35.57 -11.17 14.38
C ALA A 290 -36.88 -11.97 14.57
N PRO A 291 -37.59 -12.42 13.51
CA PRO A 291 -38.78 -13.26 13.67
C PRO A 291 -38.50 -14.59 14.38
N LEU A 292 -37.25 -15.05 14.37
CA LEU A 292 -36.78 -16.29 15.01
C LEU A 292 -36.20 -15.99 16.40
N VAL A 293 -36.90 -15.18 17.20
CA VAL A 293 -36.46 -14.53 18.45
C VAL A 293 -35.49 -15.36 19.30
N GLN A 294 -35.79 -16.65 19.54
CA GLN A 294 -34.97 -17.54 20.39
C GLN A 294 -33.63 -17.97 19.77
N TRP A 295 -33.53 -18.01 18.45
CA TRP A 295 -32.36 -18.47 17.70
C TRP A 295 -31.65 -17.34 16.93
N SER A 296 -32.18 -16.12 16.97
CA SER A 296 -31.68 -14.97 16.20
C SER A 296 -30.17 -14.75 16.35
N THR A 297 -29.66 -14.71 17.59
CA THR A 297 -28.21 -14.56 17.88
C THR A 297 -27.39 -15.74 17.36
N PHE A 298 -27.90 -16.96 17.49
CA PHE A 298 -27.22 -18.16 16.99
C PHE A 298 -27.17 -18.19 15.46
N LEU A 299 -28.29 -17.91 14.79
CA LEU A 299 -28.38 -17.87 13.33
C LEU A 299 -27.51 -16.76 12.74
N TYR A 300 -27.48 -15.60 13.40
CA TYR A 300 -26.56 -14.52 13.05
C TYR A 300 -25.09 -14.98 13.12
N ALA A 301 -24.68 -15.58 14.24
CA ALA A 301 -23.31 -16.06 14.42
C ALA A 301 -22.95 -17.19 13.42
N ALA A 302 -23.87 -18.12 13.18
CA ALA A 302 -23.69 -19.22 12.24
C ALA A 302 -23.57 -18.71 10.79
N LEU A 303 -24.44 -17.79 10.37
CA LEU A 303 -24.37 -17.23 9.02
C LEU A 303 -23.09 -16.42 8.81
N LEU A 304 -22.70 -15.63 9.81
CA LEU A 304 -21.45 -14.87 9.79
C LEU A 304 -20.24 -15.82 9.67
N LEU A 305 -20.23 -16.92 10.43
CA LEU A 305 -19.18 -17.95 10.33
C LEU A 305 -19.13 -18.57 8.92
N VAL A 306 -20.27 -18.92 8.35
CA VAL A 306 -20.36 -19.48 6.99
C VAL A 306 -19.79 -18.49 5.96
N ILE A 307 -20.16 -17.22 6.02
CA ILE A 307 -19.67 -16.20 5.09
C ILE A 307 -18.14 -16.08 5.19
N VAL A 308 -17.59 -16.04 6.41
CA VAL A 308 -16.15 -15.92 6.63
C VAL A 308 -15.38 -17.17 6.17
N LEU A 309 -15.94 -18.37 6.35
CA LEU A 309 -15.30 -19.63 5.95
C LEU A 309 -15.40 -19.90 4.44
N VAL A 310 -16.53 -19.59 3.81
CA VAL A 310 -16.80 -19.91 2.40
C VAL A 310 -16.22 -18.84 1.47
N ILE A 311 -16.11 -17.59 1.94
CA ILE A 311 -15.69 -16.45 1.11
C ILE A 311 -14.47 -15.74 1.75
N PRO A 312 -13.28 -16.37 1.78
CA PRO A 312 -12.09 -15.81 2.44
C PRO A 312 -11.57 -14.50 1.82
N GLY A 313 -11.89 -14.25 0.53
CA GLY A 313 -11.62 -12.99 -0.16
C GLY A 313 -12.72 -11.92 0.02
N GLY A 314 -13.82 -12.26 0.70
CA GLY A 314 -15.03 -11.45 0.78
C GLY A 314 -15.81 -11.36 -0.54
N ILE A 315 -16.94 -10.66 -0.51
CA ILE A 315 -17.89 -10.55 -1.63
C ILE A 315 -17.23 -9.93 -2.87
N ALA A 316 -16.26 -9.03 -2.68
CA ALA A 316 -15.53 -8.42 -3.80
C ALA A 316 -14.75 -9.42 -4.67
N ASP A 317 -14.19 -10.49 -4.09
CA ASP A 317 -13.39 -11.48 -4.82
C ASP A 317 -14.26 -12.44 -5.67
N LEU A 318 -15.54 -12.61 -5.29
CA LEU A 318 -16.52 -13.33 -6.10
C LEU A 318 -16.86 -12.58 -7.39
N LEU A 319 -16.79 -11.25 -7.36
CA LEU A 319 -17.11 -10.38 -8.50
C LEU A 319 -15.93 -10.20 -9.48
N ASP A 320 -14.71 -10.62 -9.11
CA ASP A 320 -13.50 -10.46 -9.94
C ASP A 320 -13.26 -11.63 -10.90
N TYR A 321 -14.16 -11.79 -11.88
CA TYR A 321 -14.12 -12.90 -12.84
C TYR A 321 -12.93 -12.84 -13.82
N LYS A 322 -12.35 -11.65 -14.06
CA LYS A 322 -11.24 -11.47 -15.01
C LYS A 322 -9.96 -12.13 -14.54
N ASN A 323 -9.71 -12.11 -13.24
CA ASN A 323 -8.54 -12.73 -12.64
C ASN A 323 -8.58 -14.26 -12.61
N ARG A 324 -9.69 -14.89 -13.03
CA ARG A 324 -9.85 -16.36 -13.10
C ARG A 324 -9.51 -16.96 -14.47
N ARG A 325 -9.26 -16.15 -15.50
CA ARG A 325 -8.92 -16.67 -16.84
C ARG A 325 -7.58 -17.41 -16.83
N PRO A 326 -7.46 -18.59 -17.45
CA PRO A 326 -6.19 -19.31 -17.53
C PRO A 326 -5.14 -18.48 -18.27
N LEU A 327 -3.89 -18.53 -17.79
CA LEU A 327 -2.74 -17.91 -18.46
C LEU A 327 -2.14 -18.89 -19.46
N GLU A 328 -1.50 -18.36 -20.50
CA GLU A 328 -0.73 -19.18 -21.43
C GLU A 328 0.41 -19.91 -20.70
N GLN A 329 0.62 -21.19 -21.05
CA GLN A 329 1.56 -22.07 -20.34
C GLN A 329 3.03 -21.84 -20.73
N HIS A 330 3.29 -21.29 -21.92
CA HIS A 330 4.63 -21.07 -22.47
C HIS A 330 4.87 -19.58 -22.68
N ARG A 331 5.14 -18.88 -21.57
CA ARG A 331 5.39 -17.44 -21.57
C ARG A 331 6.90 -17.21 -21.57
N GLU A 332 7.43 -16.90 -22.75
CA GLU A 332 8.83 -16.57 -22.90
C GLU A 332 9.07 -15.09 -22.60
N ILE A 333 10.01 -14.79 -21.70
CA ILE A 333 10.40 -13.43 -21.36
C ILE A 333 11.45 -12.96 -22.37
N VAL A 334 11.10 -12.00 -23.22
CA VAL A 334 12.03 -11.40 -24.20
C VAL A 334 12.25 -9.92 -23.85
N PRO A 335 13.29 -9.60 -23.06
CA PRO A 335 13.62 -8.22 -22.76
C PRO A 335 13.98 -7.44 -24.02
N ARG A 336 13.69 -6.13 -24.00
CA ARG A 336 14.01 -5.16 -25.05
C ARG A 336 14.88 -4.03 -24.47
N PRO A 337 16.20 -4.24 -24.37
CA PRO A 337 17.09 -3.28 -23.74
C PRO A 337 17.17 -1.93 -24.48
N ASP A 338 16.82 -1.89 -25.77
CA ASP A 338 16.72 -0.68 -26.59
C ASP A 338 15.70 0.34 -26.04
N LEU A 339 14.75 -0.11 -25.22
CA LEU A 339 13.76 0.76 -24.58
C LEU A 339 14.27 1.42 -23.29
N LEU A 340 15.42 1.01 -22.75
CA LEU A 340 15.96 1.52 -21.47
C LEU A 340 16.14 3.04 -21.47
N GLY A 341 16.69 3.61 -22.55
CA GLY A 341 16.90 5.05 -22.66
C GLY A 341 15.60 5.87 -22.52
N ARG A 342 14.45 5.32 -22.94
CA ARG A 342 13.14 5.97 -22.76
C ARG A 342 12.68 5.95 -21.30
N VAL A 343 12.92 4.85 -20.59
CA VAL A 343 12.55 4.69 -19.17
C VAL A 343 13.44 5.54 -18.26
N LEU A 344 14.76 5.49 -18.49
CA LEU A 344 15.76 6.20 -17.68
C LEU A 344 15.80 7.71 -17.95
N GLY A 345 15.11 8.18 -18.99
CA GLY A 345 15.11 9.57 -19.46
C GLY A 345 16.39 9.85 -20.24
N GLY A 346 16.24 10.02 -21.56
CA GLY A 346 17.27 10.01 -22.61
C GLY A 346 18.41 11.04 -22.53
N ASP A 347 18.70 11.59 -21.36
CA ASP A 347 19.86 12.46 -21.08
C ASP A 347 21.05 11.64 -20.53
N GLY A 348 21.21 10.39 -20.98
CA GLY A 348 22.34 9.52 -20.60
C GLY A 348 23.72 10.16 -20.85
N ARG A 349 23.78 11.20 -21.69
CA ARG A 349 25.00 11.97 -21.98
C ARG A 349 25.33 13.08 -20.97
N SER A 350 24.41 13.45 -20.06
CA SER A 350 24.63 14.50 -19.05
C SER A 350 24.79 13.97 -17.62
N ARG A 351 24.74 12.64 -17.41
CA ARG A 351 25.07 12.06 -16.11
C ARG A 351 26.57 12.12 -15.95
N GLY A 352 27.07 13.13 -15.22
CA GLY A 352 28.48 13.22 -14.83
C GLY A 352 28.94 11.92 -14.15
N LYS A 353 30.26 11.72 -14.05
CA LYS A 353 30.84 10.56 -13.35
C LYS A 353 30.36 10.56 -11.89
N SER A 354 29.27 9.85 -11.62
CA SER A 354 28.72 9.70 -10.29
C SER A 354 29.32 8.47 -9.62
N THR A 355 29.54 8.51 -8.32
CA THR A 355 30.18 7.42 -7.58
C THR A 355 29.64 7.34 -6.15
N ILE A 356 29.26 6.13 -5.74
CA ILE A 356 29.06 5.79 -4.33
C ILE A 356 30.37 5.21 -3.80
N ALA A 357 30.92 5.80 -2.75
CA ALA A 357 32.12 5.30 -2.09
C ALA A 357 31.87 5.03 -0.61
N LEU A 358 32.24 3.82 -0.18
CA LEU A 358 32.29 3.35 1.20
C LEU A 358 33.76 3.38 1.63
N ARG A 359 34.02 3.97 2.80
CA ARG A 359 35.35 4.07 3.39
C ARG A 359 35.33 3.50 4.80
N ASP A 360 36.20 2.52 5.03
CA ASP A 360 36.43 1.92 6.35
C ASP A 360 35.13 1.51 7.09
N ILE A 361 34.19 0.90 6.36
CA ILE A 361 32.89 0.53 6.95
C ILE A 361 33.08 -0.65 7.90
N GLU A 362 32.63 -0.47 9.14
CA GLU A 362 32.58 -1.53 10.15
C GLU A 362 31.14 -1.75 10.62
N LEU A 363 30.71 -3.01 10.70
CA LEU A 363 29.40 -3.37 11.23
C LEU A 363 29.44 -4.66 12.03
N HIS A 364 29.00 -4.59 13.29
CA HIS A 364 28.96 -5.71 14.22
C HIS A 364 27.52 -6.08 14.62
N PHE A 365 27.24 -7.36 14.68
CA PHE A 365 26.00 -7.90 15.26
C PHE A 365 26.34 -8.74 16.49
N GLY A 366 26.15 -8.15 17.68
CA GLY A 366 26.62 -8.78 18.92
C GLY A 366 28.13 -9.02 18.86
N GLY A 367 28.56 -10.27 18.96
CA GLY A 367 29.98 -10.67 18.87
C GLY A 367 30.52 -10.91 17.45
N VAL A 368 29.68 -10.85 16.42
CA VAL A 368 30.08 -11.16 15.03
C VAL A 368 30.39 -9.88 14.28
N ARG A 369 31.62 -9.76 13.74
CA ARG A 369 31.99 -8.69 12.80
C ARG A 369 31.51 -9.06 11.39
N ALA A 370 30.40 -8.47 10.95
CA ALA A 370 29.82 -8.76 9.65
C ALA A 370 30.50 -7.99 8.51
N ILE A 371 31.04 -6.80 8.81
CA ILE A 371 31.92 -6.01 7.94
C ILE A 371 33.04 -5.46 8.84
N ASP A 372 34.30 -5.60 8.42
CA ASP A 372 35.51 -5.22 9.20
C ASP A 372 36.47 -4.41 8.33
N GLY A 373 36.23 -3.09 8.21
CA GLY A 373 37.07 -2.16 7.44
C GLY A 373 36.88 -2.23 5.92
N LEU A 374 35.63 -2.22 5.44
CA LEU A 374 35.35 -2.34 4.00
C LEU A 374 35.46 -1.00 3.25
N ASP A 375 36.35 -0.98 2.26
CA ASP A 375 36.37 0.01 1.18
C ASP A 375 35.70 -0.54 -0.09
N LEU A 376 34.74 0.20 -0.64
CA LEU A 376 34.04 -0.17 -1.88
C LEU A 376 33.69 1.08 -2.68
N GLU A 377 33.88 1.04 -3.99
CA GLU A 377 33.53 2.14 -4.90
C GLU A 377 32.66 1.60 -6.03
N VAL A 378 31.44 2.14 -6.18
CA VAL A 378 30.53 1.80 -7.28
C VAL A 378 30.38 3.02 -8.18
N ARG A 379 30.73 2.86 -9.46
CA ARG A 379 30.78 3.97 -10.42
C ARG A 379 29.59 3.91 -11.38
N SER A 380 29.10 5.08 -11.76
CA SER A 380 28.11 5.23 -12.83
C SER A 380 28.68 4.73 -14.15
N GLY A 381 27.88 3.97 -14.91
CA GLY A 381 28.30 3.40 -16.18
C GLY A 381 29.17 2.15 -16.05
N GLU A 382 29.21 1.55 -14.87
CA GLU A 382 30.02 0.37 -14.56
C GLU A 382 29.16 -0.69 -13.87
N VAL A 383 29.42 -1.97 -14.17
CA VAL A 383 28.88 -3.12 -13.44
C VAL A 383 29.95 -3.64 -12.46
N HIS A 384 29.74 -3.39 -11.17
CA HIS A 384 30.60 -3.87 -10.08
C HIS A 384 30.03 -5.17 -9.47
N GLY A 385 30.77 -6.27 -9.58
CA GLY A 385 30.45 -7.54 -8.95
C GLY A 385 30.93 -7.61 -7.49
N LEU A 386 30.07 -8.03 -6.56
CA LEU A 386 30.44 -8.31 -5.17
C LEU A 386 30.20 -9.79 -4.86
N ILE A 387 31.28 -10.57 -4.81
CA ILE A 387 31.24 -12.03 -4.66
C ILE A 387 31.91 -12.50 -3.37
N GLY A 388 31.75 -13.78 -3.03
CA GLY A 388 32.35 -14.39 -1.84
C GLY A 388 31.44 -15.45 -1.21
N PRO A 389 31.96 -16.25 -0.26
CA PRO A 389 31.20 -17.32 0.38
C PRO A 389 30.00 -16.81 1.19
N ASN A 390 29.10 -17.71 1.57
CA ASN A 390 27.96 -17.35 2.41
C ASN A 390 28.43 -16.81 3.76
N GLY A 391 27.80 -15.73 4.22
CA GLY A 391 28.21 -15.03 5.44
C GLY A 391 29.42 -14.10 5.28
N SER A 392 29.95 -13.88 4.08
CA SER A 392 31.12 -12.99 3.88
C SER A 392 30.83 -11.49 4.02
N GLY A 393 29.57 -11.08 4.15
CA GLY A 393 29.17 -9.68 4.30
C GLY A 393 28.47 -9.05 3.08
N LYS A 394 28.29 -9.76 1.96
CA LYS A 394 27.70 -9.21 0.71
C LYS A 394 26.34 -8.53 0.90
N THR A 395 25.35 -9.25 1.41
CA THR A 395 24.00 -8.72 1.67
C THR A 395 24.03 -7.65 2.75
N THR A 396 24.95 -7.76 3.71
CA THR A 396 25.17 -6.75 4.76
C THR A 396 25.65 -5.43 4.16
N THR A 397 26.60 -5.47 3.21
CA THR A 397 27.06 -4.29 2.47
C THR A 397 25.93 -3.65 1.68
N LEU A 398 25.12 -4.45 0.98
CA LEU A 398 23.92 -3.94 0.31
C LEU A 398 22.96 -3.24 1.30
N ASN A 399 22.76 -3.81 2.49
CA ASN A 399 21.90 -3.23 3.52
C ASN A 399 22.44 -1.90 4.09
N VAL A 400 23.77 -1.74 4.19
CA VAL A 400 24.39 -0.46 4.56
C VAL A 400 24.13 0.60 3.49
N ILE A 401 24.41 0.29 2.21
CA ILE A 401 24.16 1.21 1.09
C ILE A 401 22.67 1.58 1.03
N SER A 402 21.80 0.60 1.24
CA SER A 402 20.33 0.77 1.21
C SER A 402 19.75 1.44 2.46
N GLY A 403 20.55 1.71 3.50
CA GLY A 403 20.10 2.38 4.73
C GLY A 403 19.32 1.49 5.71
N TYR A 404 19.29 0.17 5.52
CA TYR A 404 18.70 -0.77 6.48
C TYR A 404 19.59 -0.98 7.71
N TYR A 405 20.91 -0.90 7.53
CA TYR A 405 21.88 -0.97 8.62
C TYR A 405 22.70 0.31 8.71
N ARG A 406 22.85 0.81 9.93
CA ARG A 406 23.79 1.88 10.25
C ARG A 406 25.09 1.23 10.72
N PRO A 407 26.22 1.49 10.05
CA PRO A 407 27.50 0.94 10.49
C PRO A 407 27.96 1.57 11.81
N ASN A 408 28.83 0.86 12.52
CA ASN A 408 29.45 1.30 13.76
C ASN A 408 30.53 2.36 13.51
N ALA A 409 31.27 2.23 12.41
CA ALA A 409 32.32 3.16 11.97
C ALA A 409 32.35 3.27 10.43
N GLY A 410 33.15 4.21 9.94
CA GLY A 410 33.33 4.48 8.51
C GLY A 410 32.40 5.55 7.96
N GLN A 411 32.57 5.85 6.67
CA GLN A 411 31.87 6.92 5.97
C GLN A 411 31.34 6.43 4.61
N MET A 412 30.21 7.00 4.18
CA MET A 412 29.65 6.77 2.86
C MET A 412 29.48 8.11 2.16
N THR A 413 29.90 8.20 0.90
CA THR A 413 29.78 9.41 0.09
C THR A 413 29.10 9.12 -1.24
N LEU A 414 28.39 10.11 -1.76
CA LEU A 414 27.84 10.14 -3.11
C LEU A 414 28.40 11.40 -3.79
N ASP A 415 29.17 11.21 -4.85
CA ASP A 415 29.81 12.30 -5.61
C ASP A 415 30.69 13.21 -4.73
N GLY A 416 31.35 12.60 -3.74
CA GLY A 416 32.20 13.29 -2.76
C GLY A 416 31.44 13.99 -1.62
N ALA A 417 30.12 14.13 -1.70
CA ALA A 417 29.29 14.63 -0.61
C ALA A 417 28.93 13.49 0.35
N GLU A 418 28.82 13.77 1.64
CA GLU A 418 28.42 12.79 2.64
C GLU A 418 27.02 12.25 2.32
N LEU A 419 26.91 10.92 2.20
CA LEU A 419 25.65 10.22 2.03
C LEU A 419 25.23 9.67 3.40
N PRO A 420 24.31 10.33 4.12
CA PRO A 420 24.02 9.99 5.50
C PRO A 420 23.47 8.56 5.61
N PHE A 421 23.72 7.89 6.74
CA PHE A 421 23.08 6.63 7.10
C PHE A 421 21.62 6.87 7.52
N ALA A 422 20.80 7.27 6.55
CA ALA A 422 19.38 7.58 6.69
C ALA A 422 18.50 6.33 6.53
N LEU A 423 17.20 6.48 6.83
CA LEU A 423 16.19 5.42 6.67
C LEU A 423 16.08 4.96 5.20
N PRO A 424 15.71 3.69 4.94
CA PRO A 424 15.69 3.13 3.58
C PRO A 424 14.89 3.95 2.55
N HIS A 425 13.74 4.49 2.95
CA HIS A 425 12.91 5.32 2.07
C HIS A 425 13.57 6.61 1.59
N ALA A 426 14.63 7.10 2.26
CA ALA A 426 15.36 8.27 1.81
C ALA A 426 16.28 7.96 0.60
N ARG A 427 16.68 6.69 0.40
CA ARG A 427 17.57 6.27 -0.70
C ARG A 427 16.97 6.48 -2.08
N ALA A 428 15.65 6.38 -2.19
CA ALA A 428 14.93 6.69 -3.41
C ALA A 428 15.18 8.14 -3.88
N GLY A 429 15.31 9.10 -2.95
CA GLY A 429 15.65 10.50 -3.25
C GLY A 429 17.05 10.67 -3.86
N TYR A 430 17.97 9.76 -3.54
CA TYR A 430 19.32 9.71 -4.14
C TYR A 430 19.38 8.85 -5.42
N ARG A 431 18.22 8.39 -5.92
CA ARG A 431 18.11 7.52 -7.11
C ARG A 431 18.88 6.21 -6.97
N ILE A 432 18.94 5.67 -5.76
CA ILE A 432 19.49 4.35 -5.45
C ILE A 432 18.32 3.37 -5.37
N SER A 433 18.21 2.45 -6.33
CA SER A 433 17.20 1.37 -6.30
C SER A 433 17.84 0.04 -5.91
N ARG A 434 17.02 -0.86 -5.38
CA ARG A 434 17.45 -2.20 -4.96
C ARG A 434 16.42 -3.28 -5.30
N THR A 435 16.90 -4.44 -5.72
CA THR A 435 16.14 -5.70 -5.74
C THR A 435 16.50 -6.58 -4.53
N PHE A 436 15.67 -7.60 -4.26
CA PHE A 436 15.85 -8.45 -3.08
C PHE A 436 16.04 -9.91 -3.47
N GLN A 437 16.79 -10.64 -2.65
CA GLN A 437 17.05 -12.07 -2.86
C GLN A 437 15.75 -12.88 -2.98
N THR A 438 14.74 -12.60 -2.18
CA THR A 438 13.37 -13.13 -2.37
C THR A 438 12.48 -12.03 -2.91
N PRO A 439 11.79 -12.25 -4.05
CA PRO A 439 10.96 -11.20 -4.62
C PRO A 439 9.92 -10.69 -3.64
N ARG A 440 9.93 -9.38 -3.40
CA ARG A 440 9.03 -8.72 -2.44
C ARG A 440 7.90 -8.05 -3.20
N LEU A 441 6.85 -8.78 -3.55
CA LEU A 441 5.77 -8.32 -4.43
C LEU A 441 4.42 -8.35 -3.71
N VAL A 442 3.51 -7.50 -4.17
CA VAL A 442 2.12 -7.49 -3.72
C VAL A 442 1.34 -8.49 -4.56
N GLY A 443 1.14 -9.70 -4.03
CA GLY A 443 0.57 -10.83 -4.78
C GLY A 443 -0.81 -10.55 -5.39
N ALA A 444 -1.70 -9.91 -4.62
CA ALA A 444 -3.05 -9.61 -5.06
C ALA A 444 -3.16 -8.44 -6.05
N ALA A 445 -2.10 -7.64 -6.18
CA ALA A 445 -2.05 -6.52 -7.13
C ALA A 445 -1.56 -6.99 -8.50
N SER A 446 -1.91 -6.23 -9.54
CA SER A 446 -1.49 -6.55 -10.90
C SER A 446 0.03 -6.34 -11.09
N VAL A 447 0.60 -6.94 -12.13
CA VAL A 447 2.01 -6.72 -12.53
C VAL A 447 2.29 -5.23 -12.74
N LEU A 448 1.39 -4.53 -13.43
CA LEU A 448 1.47 -3.08 -13.64
C LEU A 448 1.47 -2.31 -12.32
N GLU A 449 0.57 -2.65 -11.39
CA GLU A 449 0.49 -1.95 -10.10
C GLU A 449 1.76 -2.16 -9.27
N ASN A 450 2.32 -3.37 -9.28
CA ASN A 450 3.60 -3.68 -8.64
C ASN A 450 4.75 -2.83 -9.21
N VAL A 451 4.81 -2.65 -10.54
CA VAL A 451 5.83 -1.79 -11.16
C VAL A 451 5.58 -0.31 -10.84
N MET A 452 4.32 0.15 -10.87
CA MET A 452 3.97 1.54 -10.54
C MET A 452 4.40 1.96 -9.13
N ILE A 453 4.47 1.04 -8.16
CA ILE A 453 4.98 1.32 -6.80
C ILE A 453 6.39 1.91 -6.84
N GLY A 454 7.27 1.40 -7.71
CA GLY A 454 8.65 1.87 -7.84
C GLY A 454 8.77 3.32 -8.33
N GLY A 455 7.72 3.86 -8.95
CA GLY A 455 7.68 5.24 -9.44
C GLY A 455 7.11 6.24 -8.44
N THR A 456 6.67 5.81 -7.25
CA THR A 456 5.87 6.63 -6.32
C THR A 456 6.49 8.00 -6.01
N VAL A 457 7.81 8.08 -5.88
CA VAL A 457 8.54 9.33 -5.58
C VAL A 457 8.43 10.41 -6.67
N HIS A 458 8.09 10.03 -7.91
CA HIS A 458 7.89 10.97 -9.01
C HIS A 458 6.49 11.62 -9.01
N GLY A 459 5.59 11.17 -8.13
CA GLY A 459 4.26 11.77 -7.99
C GLY A 459 4.33 13.09 -7.21
N HIS A 460 3.75 14.15 -7.76
CA HIS A 460 3.68 15.49 -7.17
C HIS A 460 2.36 15.76 -6.44
N GLY A 461 1.29 15.02 -6.78
CA GLY A 461 -0.03 15.15 -6.20
C GLY A 461 -0.04 14.80 -4.71
N THR A 462 -0.60 15.69 -3.91
CA THR A 462 -0.75 15.54 -2.46
C THR A 462 -1.83 14.50 -2.11
N PHE A 463 -1.83 14.04 -0.85
CA PHE A 463 -2.85 13.13 -0.34
C PHE A 463 -4.26 13.74 -0.46
N THR A 464 -4.40 15.04 -0.17
CA THR A 464 -5.66 15.77 -0.29
C THR A 464 -6.11 15.96 -1.75
N GLU A 465 -5.17 16.24 -2.66
CA GLU A 465 -5.47 16.25 -4.11
C GLU A 465 -5.92 14.88 -4.62
N SER A 466 -5.44 13.78 -4.02
CA SER A 466 -5.89 12.43 -4.34
C SER A 466 -7.31 12.18 -3.85
N ILE A 467 -7.65 12.60 -2.62
CA ILE A 467 -9.01 12.51 -2.06
C ILE A 467 -10.04 13.11 -3.00
N LEU A 468 -9.75 14.29 -3.55
CA LEU A 468 -10.65 15.06 -4.40
C LEU A 468 -10.48 14.77 -5.90
N ALA A 469 -9.64 13.81 -6.28
CA ALA A 469 -9.31 13.45 -7.66
C ALA A 469 -8.92 14.65 -8.56
N LEU A 470 -8.15 15.59 -8.01
CA LEU A 470 -7.78 16.84 -8.70
C LEU A 470 -6.90 16.60 -9.94
N PRO A 471 -6.84 17.54 -10.91
CA PRO A 471 -6.18 17.31 -12.20
C PRO A 471 -4.72 16.91 -12.11
N ARG A 472 -3.97 17.45 -11.13
CA ARG A 472 -2.56 17.08 -10.88
C ARG A 472 -2.41 15.60 -10.55
N HIS A 473 -3.22 15.10 -9.62
CA HIS A 473 -3.25 13.67 -9.27
C HIS A 473 -3.54 12.79 -10.49
N ARG A 474 -4.53 13.17 -11.32
CA ARG A 474 -4.87 12.40 -12.55
C ARG A 474 -3.74 12.39 -13.58
N ARG A 475 -2.97 13.47 -13.69
CA ARG A 475 -1.79 13.54 -14.58
C ARG A 475 -0.70 12.61 -14.07
N ASP A 476 -0.42 12.63 -12.77
CA ASP A 476 0.58 11.73 -12.16
C ASP A 476 0.24 10.26 -12.40
N GLU A 477 -1.01 9.85 -12.19
CA GLU A 477 -1.45 8.47 -12.43
C GLU A 477 -1.26 8.06 -13.90
N ARG A 478 -1.55 8.95 -14.85
CA ARG A 478 -1.33 8.69 -16.28
C ARG A 478 0.15 8.55 -16.60
N HIS A 479 0.99 9.43 -16.05
CA HIS A 479 2.44 9.40 -16.26
C HIS A 479 3.07 8.15 -15.65
N LEU A 480 2.72 7.83 -14.39
CA LEU A 480 3.19 6.62 -13.71
C LEU A 480 2.78 5.36 -14.47
N LYS A 481 1.54 5.30 -14.94
CA LYS A 481 1.06 4.15 -15.72
C LYS A 481 1.80 4.02 -17.06
N ALA A 482 2.01 5.12 -17.77
CA ALA A 482 2.73 5.12 -19.04
C ALA A 482 4.20 4.67 -18.85
N ALA A 483 4.89 5.22 -17.85
CA ALA A 483 6.25 4.83 -17.51
C ALA A 483 6.34 3.35 -17.07
N ALA A 484 5.38 2.86 -16.28
CA ALA A 484 5.36 1.47 -15.85
C ALA A 484 5.14 0.50 -17.02
N LEU A 485 4.30 0.85 -17.99
CA LEU A 485 4.15 0.07 -19.22
C LEU A 485 5.44 0.05 -20.05
N GLN A 486 6.20 1.14 -20.09
CA GLN A 486 7.51 1.18 -20.75
C GLN A 486 8.55 0.33 -20.01
N ALA A 487 8.58 0.38 -18.68
CA ALA A 487 9.46 -0.47 -17.86
C ALA A 487 9.12 -1.95 -18.05
N LEU A 488 7.84 -2.32 -18.08
CA LEU A 488 7.38 -3.67 -18.39
C LEU A 488 7.78 -4.10 -19.80
N ALA A 489 7.62 -3.23 -20.79
CA ALA A 489 8.03 -3.47 -22.16
C ALA A 489 9.54 -3.72 -22.30
N THR A 490 10.34 -3.04 -21.46
CA THR A 490 11.81 -3.17 -21.43
C THR A 490 12.24 -4.53 -20.90
N VAL A 491 11.52 -5.08 -19.92
CA VAL A 491 11.80 -6.41 -19.36
C VAL A 491 11.06 -7.55 -20.05
N GLY A 492 10.16 -7.25 -21.00
CA GLY A 492 9.40 -8.24 -21.77
C GLY A 492 8.14 -8.78 -21.06
N LEU A 493 7.51 -7.98 -20.20
CA LEU A 493 6.34 -8.38 -19.39
C LEU A 493 5.07 -7.55 -19.70
N GLU A 494 5.02 -6.82 -20.82
CA GLU A 494 3.88 -5.94 -21.14
C GLU A 494 2.55 -6.68 -21.30
N SER A 495 2.57 -7.92 -21.81
CA SER A 495 1.37 -8.76 -22.01
C SER A 495 0.74 -9.17 -20.68
N LEU A 496 1.54 -9.20 -19.61
CA LEU A 496 1.12 -9.60 -18.27
C LEU A 496 0.72 -8.42 -17.39
N ALA A 497 0.72 -7.18 -17.91
CA ALA A 497 0.48 -5.97 -17.12
C ALA A 497 -0.78 -6.03 -16.22
N GLN A 498 -1.85 -6.68 -16.67
CA GLN A 498 -3.11 -6.78 -15.93
C GLN A 498 -3.26 -8.07 -15.11
N VAL A 499 -2.29 -8.99 -15.18
CA VAL A 499 -2.30 -10.25 -14.43
C VAL A 499 -1.90 -9.97 -12.99
N ARG A 500 -2.46 -10.71 -12.02
CA ARG A 500 -2.04 -10.65 -10.61
C ARG A 500 -0.65 -11.25 -10.43
N ALA A 501 0.15 -10.63 -9.56
CA ALA A 501 1.53 -11.06 -9.32
C ALA A 501 1.61 -12.47 -8.70
N ASP A 502 0.61 -12.89 -7.92
CA ASP A 502 0.53 -14.24 -7.33
C ASP A 502 0.35 -15.39 -8.35
N ARG A 503 0.08 -15.07 -9.62
CA ARG A 503 -0.07 -16.03 -10.73
C ARG A 503 1.17 -16.15 -11.62
N LEU A 504 2.22 -15.38 -11.32
CA LEU A 504 3.44 -15.34 -12.13
C LEU A 504 4.37 -16.52 -11.84
N GLN A 505 5.14 -16.91 -12.85
CA GLN A 505 6.26 -17.84 -12.73
C GLN A 505 7.45 -17.16 -12.03
N HIS A 506 8.35 -17.97 -11.47
CA HIS A 506 9.49 -17.45 -10.72
C HIS A 506 10.38 -16.50 -11.53
N SER A 507 10.65 -16.80 -12.80
CA SER A 507 11.43 -15.89 -13.66
C SER A 507 10.69 -14.57 -13.93
N GLU A 508 9.38 -14.60 -14.15
CA GLU A 508 8.55 -13.39 -14.30
C GLU A 508 8.60 -12.52 -13.04
N LEU A 509 8.64 -13.13 -11.84
CA LEU A 509 8.81 -12.43 -10.56
C LEU A 509 10.18 -11.74 -10.44
N ARG A 510 11.24 -12.26 -11.07
CA ARG A 510 12.56 -11.58 -11.10
C ARG A 510 12.55 -10.36 -12.01
N PHE A 511 12.00 -10.50 -13.22
CA PHE A 511 11.97 -9.41 -14.19
C PHE A 511 11.02 -8.26 -13.78
N ILE A 512 9.91 -8.55 -13.09
CA ILE A 512 9.04 -7.49 -12.53
C ILE A 512 9.75 -6.66 -11.45
N GLU A 513 10.63 -7.26 -10.64
CA GLU A 513 11.40 -6.50 -9.65
C GLU A 513 12.38 -5.54 -10.31
N ILE A 514 12.99 -5.95 -11.43
CA ILE A 514 13.86 -5.09 -12.23
C ILE A 514 13.04 -3.96 -12.84
N ALA A 515 11.88 -4.25 -13.45
CA ALA A 515 11.00 -3.21 -13.99
C ALA A 515 10.58 -2.20 -12.91
N ARG A 516 10.23 -2.66 -11.71
CA ARG A 516 9.93 -1.80 -10.57
C ARG A 516 11.14 -0.97 -10.15
N ALA A 517 12.35 -1.55 -10.10
CA ALA A 517 13.57 -0.82 -9.75
C ALA A 517 13.91 0.26 -10.80
N LEU A 518 13.65 0.00 -12.08
CA LEU A 518 13.84 0.96 -13.18
C LEU A 518 12.87 2.15 -13.10
N MET A 519 11.69 1.99 -12.48
CA MET A 519 10.74 3.08 -12.29
C MET A 519 11.26 4.21 -11.40
N LEU A 520 12.27 3.95 -10.57
CA LEU A 520 12.97 4.98 -9.80
C LEU A 520 13.85 5.87 -10.70
N LYS A 521 14.08 5.48 -11.96
CA LYS A 521 15.09 6.06 -12.85
C LYS A 521 16.46 6.09 -12.13
N PRO A 522 16.99 4.92 -11.73
CA PRO A 522 18.15 4.88 -10.85
C PRO A 522 19.39 5.52 -11.48
N ALA A 523 20.19 6.16 -10.63
CA ALA A 523 21.60 6.43 -10.89
C ALA A 523 22.45 5.22 -10.47
N PHE A 524 22.03 4.53 -9.39
CA PHE A 524 22.62 3.27 -8.94
C PHE A 524 21.56 2.20 -8.77
N LEU A 525 21.83 1.01 -9.32
CA LEU A 525 20.97 -0.16 -9.25
C LEU A 525 21.70 -1.28 -8.49
N LEU A 526 21.15 -1.66 -7.33
CA LEU A 526 21.71 -2.71 -6.49
C LEU A 526 20.93 -4.01 -6.72
N LEU A 527 21.61 -5.06 -7.16
CA LEU A 527 21.01 -6.35 -7.51
C LEU A 527 21.51 -7.43 -6.56
N ASP A 528 20.58 -8.09 -5.87
CA ASP A 528 20.85 -9.12 -4.86
C ASP A 528 20.38 -10.48 -5.39
N GLU A 529 21.29 -11.27 -5.94
CA GLU A 529 21.06 -12.60 -6.55
C GLU A 529 19.92 -12.64 -7.59
N PRO A 530 19.90 -11.73 -8.60
CA PRO A 530 18.82 -11.67 -9.58
C PRO A 530 18.70 -12.90 -10.50
N ALA A 531 19.76 -13.70 -10.65
CA ALA A 531 19.79 -14.90 -11.50
C ALA A 531 19.27 -16.17 -10.80
N ALA A 532 19.03 -16.12 -9.49
CA ALA A 532 18.62 -17.28 -8.71
C ALA A 532 17.28 -17.87 -9.21
N GLY A 533 17.35 -19.11 -9.67
CA GLY A 533 16.20 -19.87 -10.21
C GLY A 533 15.86 -19.60 -11.67
N LEU A 534 16.75 -18.92 -12.41
CA LEU A 534 16.63 -18.69 -13.85
C LEU A 534 17.33 -19.80 -14.67
N SER A 535 16.80 -20.08 -15.85
CA SER A 535 17.48 -20.92 -16.85
C SER A 535 18.68 -20.21 -17.47
N ALA A 536 19.60 -20.95 -18.09
CA ALA A 536 20.81 -20.37 -18.69
C ALA A 536 20.51 -19.29 -19.76
N GLU A 537 19.41 -19.43 -20.52
CA GLU A 537 18.99 -18.43 -21.49
C GLU A 537 18.43 -17.17 -20.80
N GLU A 538 17.62 -17.32 -19.73
CA GLU A 538 17.12 -16.19 -18.94
C GLU A 538 18.25 -15.45 -18.23
N ILE A 539 19.29 -16.16 -17.75
CA ILE A 539 20.51 -15.57 -17.17
C ILE A 539 21.24 -14.70 -18.21
N ARG A 540 21.39 -15.19 -19.45
CA ARG A 540 21.97 -14.39 -20.54
C ARG A 540 21.15 -13.13 -20.83
N ARG A 541 19.83 -13.25 -20.89
CA ARG A 541 18.91 -12.11 -21.13
C ARG A 541 18.98 -11.08 -20.01
N LEU A 542 19.02 -11.54 -18.76
CA LEU A 542 19.25 -10.70 -17.59
C LEU A 542 20.59 -9.97 -17.68
N GLY A 543 21.67 -10.69 -18.00
CA GLY A 543 23.00 -10.10 -18.18
C GLY A 543 23.03 -9.02 -19.26
N ASN A 544 22.37 -9.24 -20.40
CA ASN A 544 22.22 -8.25 -21.47
C ASN A 544 21.48 -6.99 -20.99
N LEU A 545 20.41 -7.15 -20.22
CA LEU A 545 19.65 -6.03 -19.66
C LEU A 545 20.50 -5.22 -18.65
N ILE A 546 21.30 -5.89 -17.83
CA ILE A 546 22.21 -5.25 -16.87
C ILE A 546 23.30 -4.47 -17.61
N LYS A 547 23.99 -5.08 -18.59
CA LYS A 547 25.00 -4.38 -19.41
C LYS A 547 24.41 -3.17 -20.12
N ALA A 548 23.21 -3.31 -20.68
CA ALA A 548 22.53 -2.20 -21.34
C ALA A 548 22.17 -1.07 -20.36
N SER A 549 21.74 -1.40 -19.14
CA SER A 549 21.48 -0.41 -18.09
C SER A 549 22.75 0.36 -17.72
N SER A 550 23.89 -0.35 -17.60
CA SER A 550 25.20 0.27 -17.38
C SER A 550 25.59 1.21 -18.53
N ARG A 551 25.41 0.81 -19.78
CA ARG A 551 25.68 1.67 -20.97
C ARG A 551 24.85 2.96 -21.00
N GLU A 552 23.68 2.97 -20.38
CA GLU A 552 22.84 4.17 -20.19
C GLU A 552 23.30 5.05 -18.99
N GLY A 553 24.47 4.76 -18.41
CA GLY A 553 25.08 5.52 -17.31
C GLY A 553 24.56 5.15 -15.92
N VAL A 554 23.96 3.97 -15.74
CA VAL A 554 23.59 3.47 -14.40
C VAL A 554 24.79 2.76 -13.77
N GLY A 555 25.13 3.06 -12.53
CA GLY A 555 26.09 2.25 -11.76
C GLY A 555 25.41 1.02 -11.21
N VAL A 556 25.88 -0.18 -11.52
CA VAL A 556 25.26 -1.42 -11.07
C VAL A 556 26.16 -2.09 -10.03
N LEU A 557 25.62 -2.41 -8.86
CA LEU A 557 26.27 -3.31 -7.88
C LEU A 557 25.55 -4.65 -7.92
N LEU A 558 26.24 -5.69 -8.37
CA LEU A 558 25.70 -7.03 -8.55
C LEU A 558 26.28 -7.99 -7.52
N VAL A 559 25.44 -8.46 -6.60
CA VAL A 559 25.75 -9.60 -5.73
C VAL A 559 25.22 -10.85 -6.39
N GLU A 560 26.12 -11.78 -6.73
CA GLU A 560 25.76 -13.03 -7.39
C GLU A 560 26.66 -14.20 -7.00
N HIS A 561 26.11 -15.40 -7.15
CA HIS A 561 26.81 -16.66 -6.97
C HIS A 561 27.18 -17.32 -8.30
N HIS A 562 26.49 -16.97 -9.39
CA HIS A 562 26.79 -17.47 -10.72
C HIS A 562 28.07 -16.83 -11.28
N ALA A 563 29.20 -17.53 -11.12
CA ALA A 563 30.52 -17.05 -11.56
C ALA A 563 30.56 -16.69 -13.05
N ASP A 564 29.90 -17.48 -13.92
CA ASP A 564 29.85 -17.20 -15.36
C ASP A 564 29.18 -15.86 -15.68
N LEU A 565 28.10 -15.52 -14.98
CA LEU A 565 27.43 -14.24 -15.16
C LEU A 565 28.33 -13.10 -14.70
N ILE A 566 28.91 -13.21 -13.49
CA ILE A 566 29.83 -12.19 -12.94
C ILE A 566 30.97 -11.92 -13.92
N PHE A 567 31.64 -12.97 -14.40
CA PHE A 567 32.80 -12.80 -15.28
C PHE A 567 32.45 -12.37 -16.71
N ASP A 568 31.21 -12.60 -17.16
CA ASP A 568 30.74 -12.13 -18.48
C ASP A 568 30.31 -10.65 -18.47
N ILE A 569 29.76 -10.16 -17.35
CA ILE A 569 29.06 -8.86 -17.34
C ILE A 569 29.68 -7.78 -16.45
N CYS A 570 30.50 -8.15 -15.47
CA CYS A 570 31.12 -7.18 -14.57
C CYS A 570 32.36 -6.52 -15.20
N ASP A 571 32.53 -5.23 -14.96
CA ASP A 571 33.74 -4.48 -15.31
C ASP A 571 34.79 -4.57 -14.19
N ARG A 572 34.34 -4.59 -12.93
CA ARG A 572 35.15 -4.82 -11.72
C ARG A 572 34.48 -5.82 -10.79
N VAL A 573 35.29 -6.50 -9.99
CA VAL A 573 34.84 -7.49 -9.01
C VAL A 573 35.57 -7.27 -7.69
N THR A 574 34.83 -7.26 -6.60
CA THR A 574 35.34 -7.32 -5.22
C THR A 574 34.92 -8.64 -4.60
N VAL A 575 35.89 -9.36 -4.04
CA VAL A 575 35.67 -10.62 -3.32
C VAL A 575 35.73 -10.34 -1.83
N LEU A 576 34.66 -10.66 -1.11
CA LEU A 576 34.61 -10.59 0.34
C LEU A 576 34.85 -11.95 0.98
N ASN A 577 35.62 -11.98 2.07
CA ASN A 577 35.76 -13.15 2.93
C ASN A 577 35.74 -12.71 4.40
N LEU A 578 34.87 -13.33 5.21
CA LEU A 578 34.73 -13.03 6.65
C LEU A 578 34.64 -11.52 6.98
N GLY A 579 33.86 -10.76 6.22
CA GLY A 579 33.65 -9.33 6.43
C GLY A 579 34.75 -8.41 5.90
N LYS A 580 35.83 -8.96 5.29
CA LYS A 580 36.95 -8.21 4.71
C LYS A 580 37.03 -8.35 3.20
N THR A 581 37.63 -7.37 2.54
CA THR A 581 38.04 -7.49 1.14
C THR A 581 39.20 -8.47 1.03
N LEU A 582 38.98 -9.59 0.32
CA LEU A 582 40.00 -10.56 -0.03
C LEU A 582 40.79 -10.12 -1.26
N ALA A 583 40.09 -9.68 -2.30
CA ALA A 583 40.68 -9.19 -3.54
C ALA A 583 39.73 -8.22 -4.25
N ALA A 584 40.26 -7.27 -5.01
CA ALA A 584 39.48 -6.37 -5.86
C ALA A 584 40.24 -6.09 -7.16
N GLY A 585 39.57 -6.19 -8.31
CA GLY A 585 40.20 -6.02 -9.61
C GLY A 585 39.24 -6.28 -10.76
N THR A 586 39.78 -6.48 -11.96
CA THR A 586 39.02 -6.91 -13.13
C THR A 586 38.61 -8.39 -13.02
N PRO A 587 37.57 -8.84 -13.74
CA PRO A 587 37.18 -10.26 -13.83
C PRO A 587 38.35 -11.23 -14.07
N ASN A 588 39.29 -10.87 -14.95
CA ASN A 588 40.43 -11.70 -15.32
C ASN A 588 41.47 -11.81 -14.19
N GLU A 589 41.73 -10.70 -13.48
CA GLU A 589 42.61 -10.67 -12.32
C GLU A 589 42.03 -11.52 -11.18
N ILE A 590 40.72 -11.40 -10.91
CA ILE A 590 40.05 -12.16 -9.85
C ILE A 590 40.00 -13.66 -10.17
N ARG A 591 39.73 -14.04 -11.43
CA ARG A 591 39.71 -15.45 -11.86
C ARG A 591 41.06 -16.15 -11.70
N SER A 592 42.16 -15.41 -11.83
CA SER A 592 43.53 -15.93 -11.67
C SER A 592 44.10 -15.76 -10.25
N HIS A 593 43.37 -15.12 -9.34
CA HIS A 593 43.83 -14.86 -7.98
C HIS A 593 43.79 -16.14 -7.13
N ARG A 594 44.97 -16.63 -6.74
CA ARG A 594 45.13 -17.93 -6.04
C ARG A 594 44.22 -18.08 -4.81
N GLU A 595 44.18 -17.06 -3.95
CA GLU A 595 43.36 -17.11 -2.73
C GLU A 595 41.86 -17.12 -3.00
N VAL A 596 41.42 -16.48 -4.09
CA VAL A 596 40.00 -16.48 -4.50
C VAL A 596 39.62 -17.84 -5.05
N VAL A 597 40.49 -18.48 -5.83
CA VAL A 597 40.28 -19.84 -6.33
C VAL A 597 40.14 -20.82 -5.17
N SER A 598 41.08 -20.78 -4.22
CA SER A 598 41.06 -21.67 -3.06
C SER A 598 39.87 -21.46 -2.12
N ALA A 599 39.43 -20.20 -1.95
CA ALA A 599 38.40 -19.86 -0.97
C ALA A 599 36.98 -19.88 -1.56
N TYR A 600 36.81 -19.76 -2.88
CA TYR A 600 35.49 -19.51 -3.49
C TYR A 600 35.21 -20.28 -4.78
N LEU A 601 36.15 -20.36 -5.74
CA LEU A 601 35.85 -20.97 -7.05
C LEU A 601 36.01 -22.49 -7.08
N GLY A 602 36.67 -23.08 -6.06
CA GLY A 602 36.98 -24.51 -6.02
C GLY A 602 38.14 -24.86 -6.97
N ALA A 603 38.89 -25.91 -6.61
CA ALA A 603 39.96 -26.46 -7.42
C ALA A 603 39.45 -27.53 -8.38
#